data_AF-A0AA88HTY6-F1
#
_entry.id   AF-A0AA88HTY6-F1
#
_cell.length_a   1.000
_cell.length_b   1.000
_cell.length_c   1.000
_cell.angle_alpha   90.00
_cell.angle_beta   90.00
_cell.angle_gamma   90.00
#
_symmetry.space_group_name_H-M   'P 1'
#
loop_
_entity.id
_entity.type
_entity.pdbx_description
1 polymer ?
#
loop_
_entity_poly.entity_id
_entity_poly.type
_entity_poly.pdbx_seq_one_letter_code
_entity_poly.pdbx_strand_id
1 'polypeptide(L)'
;MKVLYYMNFSGFWPLSRYAAIRFEDVIETSVPRASCLQIRLKSGVKLSLYSHRATLIRDLIERFAVEADTNSQTFVRALSDCNTKEPGVLSFRKGDLIRVANPADSYLEKGYLYGMLNGKAGIFPMEYVEFVDVESVHAYESGTVVPDIAASFG
;
A
#
# COMPACT_ATOMS: atom_id res chain seq x y z
N MET A 1 -7.05 6.91 -6.20
CA MET A 1 -8.01 7.38 -5.17
C MET A 1 -9.44 7.07 -5.60
N LYS A 2 -10.14 6.17 -4.90
CA LYS A 2 -11.61 6.08 -4.95
C LYS A 2 -12.12 5.95 -3.52
N VAL A 3 -12.84 6.98 -3.07
CA VAL A 3 -13.42 7.12 -1.74
C VAL A 3 -14.86 6.60 -1.79
N LEU A 4 -15.24 5.72 -0.86
CA LEU A 4 -16.63 5.28 -0.69
C LEU A 4 -17.29 6.09 0.44
N TYR A 5 -18.50 6.61 0.18
CA TYR A 5 -19.25 7.54 1.03
C TYR A 5 -20.48 6.93 1.72
N TYR A 6 -20.79 7.51 2.90
CA TYR A 6 -22.06 7.63 3.66
C TYR A 6 -22.82 6.36 4.11
N MET A 7 -22.95 6.22 5.44
CA MET A 7 -24.16 5.64 6.07
C MET A 7 -24.60 6.49 7.27
N ASN A 8 -25.88 6.87 7.23
CA ASN A 8 -26.59 7.76 8.13
C ASN A 8 -26.89 7.01 9.44
N PHE A 9 -26.39 7.51 10.59
CA PHE A 9 -26.71 6.97 11.91
C PHE A 9 -27.50 8.02 12.70
N SER A 10 -28.79 7.77 12.86
CA SER A 10 -29.65 8.54 13.76
C SER A 10 -29.23 8.27 15.20
N GLY A 11 -28.56 9.24 15.82
CA GLY A 11 -28.32 9.25 17.26
C GLY A 11 -26.91 9.69 17.64
N PHE A 12 -26.79 10.99 17.89
CA PHE A 12 -25.86 11.58 18.86
C PHE A 12 -24.35 11.35 18.64
N TRP A 13 -23.74 12.13 17.74
CA TRP A 13 -22.28 12.28 17.68
C TRP A 13 -21.91 13.75 17.41
N PRO A 14 -20.91 14.31 18.12
CA PRO A 14 -20.44 15.66 17.85
C PRO A 14 -19.81 15.70 16.46
N LEU A 15 -20.19 16.72 15.69
CA LEU A 15 -19.65 17.05 14.37
C LEU A 15 -18.13 17.22 14.46
N SER A 16 -17.36 16.25 13.98
CA SER A 16 -16.02 16.37 13.35
C SER A 16 -15.22 15.09 13.56
N ARG A 17 -15.23 14.21 12.54
CA ARG A 17 -14.13 13.32 12.11
C ARG A 17 -14.74 12.19 11.29
N TYR A 18 -14.92 12.44 10.00
CA TYR A 18 -15.11 11.35 9.04
C TYR A 18 -13.81 10.54 9.02
N ALA A 19 -13.81 9.36 9.62
CA ALA A 19 -12.68 8.45 9.51
C ALA A 19 -12.73 7.80 8.13
N ALA A 20 -11.85 8.24 7.22
CA ALA A 20 -11.62 7.52 5.98
C ALA A 20 -10.89 6.21 6.33
N ILE A 21 -11.41 5.09 5.84
CA ILE A 21 -10.80 3.77 6.01
C ILE A 21 -10.16 3.40 4.69
N ARG A 22 -8.87 3.07 4.70
CA ARG A 22 -8.18 2.57 3.51
C ARG A 22 -8.51 1.09 3.35
N PHE A 23 -8.59 0.63 2.10
CA PHE A 23 -8.81 -0.79 1.82
C PHE A 23 -7.65 -1.66 2.34
N GLU A 24 -6.43 -1.10 2.35
CA GLU A 24 -5.21 -1.67 2.91
C GLU A 24 -5.32 -1.98 4.42
N ASP A 25 -6.18 -1.27 5.15
CA ASP A 25 -6.35 -1.42 6.60
C ASP A 25 -7.36 -2.51 6.97
N VAL A 26 -8.08 -3.05 5.99
CA VAL A 26 -9.11 -4.07 6.19
C VAL A 26 -8.45 -5.44 6.32
N ILE A 27 -8.61 -6.09 7.48
CA ILE A 27 -8.15 -7.47 7.70
C ILE A 27 -9.23 -8.46 7.29
N GLU A 28 -10.45 -8.22 7.75
CA GLU A 28 -11.52 -9.21 7.64
C GLU A 28 -12.88 -8.51 7.53
N THR A 29 -13.72 -9.05 6.66
CA THR A 29 -15.12 -8.66 6.52
C THR A 29 -16.03 -9.84 6.74
N SER A 30 -17.15 -9.63 7.44
CA SER A 30 -18.15 -10.66 7.65
C SER A 30 -19.56 -10.08 7.69
N VAL A 31 -20.56 -10.89 7.34
CA VAL A 31 -21.98 -10.50 7.38
C VAL A 31 -22.71 -11.47 8.32
N PRO A 32 -22.58 -11.33 9.66
CA PRO A 32 -23.16 -12.27 10.61
C PRO A 32 -24.69 -12.25 10.66
N ARG A 33 -25.33 -11.17 10.15
CA ARG A 33 -26.79 -11.04 10.06
C ARG A 33 -27.14 -10.40 8.71
N ALA A 34 -28.34 -10.66 8.20
CA ALA A 34 -28.82 -10.24 6.88
C ALA A 34 -28.71 -8.73 6.58
N SER A 35 -28.47 -7.89 7.59
CA SER A 35 -28.26 -6.46 7.40
C SER A 35 -27.13 -5.88 8.26
N CYS A 36 -26.17 -6.69 8.70
CA CYS A 36 -25.05 -6.22 9.50
C CYS A 36 -23.73 -6.67 8.85
N LEU A 37 -22.96 -5.70 8.36
CA LEU A 37 -21.59 -5.87 7.89
C LEU A 37 -20.63 -5.57 9.04
N GLN A 38 -19.72 -6.47 9.32
CA GLN A 38 -18.62 -6.27 10.25
C GLN A 38 -17.30 -6.16 9.50
N ILE A 39 -16.50 -5.16 9.87
CA ILE A 39 -15.18 -4.91 9.29
C ILE A 39 -14.19 -4.88 10.45
N ARG A 40 -13.17 -5.73 10.39
CA ARG A 40 -12.04 -5.73 11.32
C ARG A 40 -10.87 -5.03 10.65
N LEU A 41 -10.30 -4.04 11.34
CA LEU A 41 -9.17 -3.26 10.87
C LEU A 41 -7.86 -3.74 11.51
N LYS A 42 -6.73 -3.39 10.88
CA LYS A 42 -5.37 -3.63 11.41
C LYS A 42 -5.11 -3.03 12.78
N SER A 43 -5.78 -1.92 13.09
CA SER A 43 -5.75 -1.29 14.42
C SER A 43 -6.42 -2.12 15.52
N GLY A 44 -7.05 -3.26 15.18
CA GLY A 44 -7.86 -4.07 16.09
C GLY A 44 -9.30 -3.57 16.24
N VAL A 45 -9.63 -2.41 15.64
CA VAL A 45 -10.99 -1.86 15.67
C VAL A 45 -11.95 -2.74 14.87
N LYS A 46 -13.11 -3.01 15.47
CA LYS A 46 -14.22 -3.71 14.82
C LYS A 46 -15.37 -2.74 14.56
N LEU A 47 -15.64 -2.49 13.29
CA LEU A 47 -16.76 -1.66 12.85
C LEU A 47 -17.95 -2.55 12.53
N SER A 48 -19.15 -2.12 12.94
CA SER A 48 -20.42 -2.76 12.58
C SER A 48 -21.31 -1.75 11.86
N LEU A 49 -21.65 -2.05 10.61
CA LEU A 49 -22.45 -1.22 9.72
C LEU A 49 -23.76 -1.93 9.42
N TYR A 50 -24.88 -1.22 9.57
CA TYR A 50 -26.19 -1.79 9.29
C TYR A 50 -26.72 -1.35 7.93
N SER A 51 -26.92 -2.29 7.02
CA SER A 51 -27.38 -2.02 5.65
C SER A 51 -28.15 -3.22 5.09
N HIS A 52 -29.26 -2.96 4.40
CA HIS A 52 -29.95 -3.97 3.59
C HIS A 52 -29.10 -4.47 2.40
N ARG A 53 -28.00 -3.77 2.09
CA ARG A 53 -27.01 -4.15 1.06
C ARG A 53 -25.71 -4.66 1.66
N ALA A 54 -25.71 -5.14 2.91
CA ALA A 54 -24.50 -5.56 3.62
C ALA A 54 -23.63 -6.54 2.81
N THR A 55 -24.25 -7.50 2.12
CA THR A 55 -23.55 -8.46 1.25
C THR A 55 -22.89 -7.80 0.04
N LEU A 56 -23.59 -6.90 -0.65
CA LEU A 56 -23.01 -6.18 -1.79
C LEU A 56 -21.85 -5.27 -1.36
N ILE A 57 -21.98 -4.62 -0.21
CA ILE A 57 -20.93 -3.75 0.34
C ILE A 57 -19.72 -4.60 0.74
N ARG A 58 -19.92 -5.77 1.36
CA ARG A 58 -18.85 -6.73 1.62
C ARG A 58 -18.12 -7.10 0.32
N ASP A 59 -18.84 -7.55 -0.69
CA ASP A 59 -18.24 -8.01 -1.96
C ASP A 59 -17.49 -6.88 -2.67
N LEU A 60 -17.93 -5.63 -2.48
CA LEU A 60 -17.22 -4.46 -2.98
C LEU A 60 -15.91 -4.23 -2.23
N ILE A 61 -15.96 -4.26 -0.89
CA ILE A 61 -14.80 -4.09 -0.03
C ILE A 61 -13.78 -5.20 -0.26
N GLU A 62 -14.19 -6.45 -0.33
CA GLU A 62 -13.29 -7.59 -0.55
C GLU A 62 -12.56 -7.47 -1.89
N ARG A 63 -13.28 -7.11 -2.97
CA ARG A 63 -12.67 -6.88 -4.28
C ARG A 63 -11.65 -5.75 -4.25
N PHE A 64 -11.98 -4.63 -3.63
CA PHE A 64 -11.07 -3.49 -3.54
C PHE A 64 -9.94 -3.69 -2.53
N ALA A 65 -10.13 -4.49 -1.47
CA ALA A 65 -9.08 -4.85 -0.52
C ALA A 65 -8.03 -5.72 -1.19
N VAL A 66 -8.45 -6.72 -1.97
CA VAL A 66 -7.53 -7.55 -2.78
C VAL A 66 -6.77 -6.70 -3.81
N GLU A 67 -7.48 -5.81 -4.52
CA GLU A 67 -6.84 -4.91 -5.48
C GLU A 67 -5.88 -3.93 -4.79
N ALA A 68 -6.23 -3.41 -3.61
CA ALA A 68 -5.37 -2.49 -2.85
C ALA A 68 -4.12 -3.17 -2.30
N ASP A 69 -4.20 -4.44 -1.90
CA ASP A 69 -3.03 -5.22 -1.49
C ASP A 69 -2.08 -5.43 -2.68
N THR A 70 -2.66 -5.73 -3.85
CA THR A 70 -1.92 -5.88 -5.13
C THR A 70 -1.36 -4.55 -5.64
N ASN A 71 -1.99 -3.42 -5.29
CA ASN A 71 -1.66 -2.08 -5.76
C ASN A 71 -0.98 -1.23 -4.67
N SER A 72 -0.51 -1.86 -3.58
CA SER A 72 0.42 -1.25 -2.66
C SER A 72 1.71 -0.98 -3.43
N GLN A 73 1.85 0.26 -3.92
CA GLN A 73 3.01 0.66 -4.71
C GLN A 73 4.22 0.71 -3.79
N THR A 74 4.94 -0.39 -3.75
CA THR A 74 6.19 -0.50 -3.01
C THR A 74 7.29 0.16 -3.81
N PHE A 75 7.98 1.11 -3.20
CA PHE A 75 9.16 1.74 -3.78
C PHE A 75 10.40 1.29 -3.03
N VAL A 76 11.51 1.24 -3.77
CA VAL A 76 12.82 1.01 -3.19
C VAL A 76 13.78 2.08 -3.67
N ARG A 77 14.71 2.50 -2.80
CA ARG A 77 15.80 3.41 -3.14
C ARG A 77 17.07 2.61 -3.37
N ALA A 78 17.76 2.90 -4.46
CA ALA A 78 19.05 2.29 -4.74
C ALA A 78 20.14 2.81 -3.80
N LEU A 79 20.82 1.91 -3.11
CA LEU A 79 21.96 2.20 -2.24
C LEU A 79 23.28 2.32 -3.01
N SER A 80 23.36 1.69 -4.18
CA SER A 80 24.54 1.61 -5.03
C SER A 80 24.18 1.67 -6.51
N ASP A 81 25.16 1.98 -7.35
CA ASP A 81 24.99 1.99 -8.79
C ASP A 81 24.99 0.56 -9.34
N CYS A 82 24.01 0.24 -10.19
CA CYS A 82 23.97 -1.01 -10.95
C CYS A 82 23.95 -0.69 -12.44
N ASN A 83 25.11 -0.81 -13.09
CA ASN A 83 25.23 -0.56 -14.52
C ASN A 83 25.46 -1.89 -15.26
N THR A 84 24.36 -2.57 -15.57
CA THR A 84 24.35 -3.81 -16.35
C THR A 84 23.85 -3.57 -17.77
N LYS A 85 24.38 -4.35 -18.72
CA LYS A 85 23.90 -4.42 -20.11
C LYS A 85 23.07 -5.68 -20.38
N GLU A 86 22.82 -6.49 -19.35
CA GLU A 86 22.10 -7.73 -19.51
C GLU A 86 20.61 -7.47 -19.79
N PRO A 87 20.04 -8.07 -20.85
CA PRO A 87 18.63 -7.92 -21.14
C PRO A 87 17.80 -8.56 -20.03
N GLY A 88 16.92 -7.77 -19.41
CA GLY A 88 16.07 -8.20 -18.31
C GLY A 88 16.54 -7.77 -16.93
N VAL A 89 17.78 -7.29 -16.77
CA VAL A 89 18.27 -6.71 -15.50
C VAL A 89 18.13 -5.19 -15.54
N LEU A 90 17.63 -4.60 -14.46
CA LEU A 90 17.39 -3.16 -14.37
C LEU A 90 18.70 -2.41 -14.07
N SER A 91 19.04 -1.43 -14.91
CA SER A 91 20.14 -0.51 -14.63
C SER A 91 19.64 0.71 -13.85
N PHE A 92 20.31 1.05 -12.76
CA PHE A 92 19.95 2.17 -11.88
C PHE A 92 21.20 2.79 -11.24
N ARG A 93 21.06 3.99 -10.69
CA ARG A 93 22.11 4.70 -9.95
C ARG A 93 21.74 4.79 -8.48
N LYS A 94 22.74 4.96 -7.62
CA LYS A 94 22.57 5.26 -6.21
C LYS A 94 21.64 6.47 -6.06
N GLY A 95 20.60 6.31 -5.26
CA GLY A 95 19.57 7.31 -5.00
C GLY A 95 18.34 7.21 -5.91
N ASP A 96 18.36 6.40 -6.97
CA ASP A 96 17.19 6.21 -7.82
C ASP A 96 16.05 5.51 -7.06
N LEU A 97 14.82 5.96 -7.30
CA LEU A 97 13.61 5.36 -6.77
C LEU A 97 12.96 4.44 -7.79
N ILE A 98 12.95 3.16 -7.47
CA ILE A 98 12.46 2.10 -8.35
C ILE A 98 11.10 1.64 -7.82
N ARG A 99 10.10 1.62 -8.70
CA ARG A 99 8.77 1.09 -8.36
C ARG A 99 8.76 -0.42 -8.50
N VAL A 100 8.51 -1.13 -7.41
CA VAL A 100 8.37 -2.59 -7.42
C VAL A 100 6.99 -2.93 -8.00
N ALA A 101 6.96 -3.77 -9.03
CA ALA A 101 5.73 -4.03 -9.78
C ALA A 101 4.87 -5.15 -9.18
N ASN A 102 5.47 -6.07 -8.41
CA ASN A 102 4.74 -7.10 -7.68
C ASN A 102 5.65 -7.79 -6.65
N PRO A 103 5.51 -7.51 -5.34
CA PRO A 103 6.28 -8.20 -4.31
C PRO A 103 5.83 -9.66 -4.08
N ALA A 104 4.78 -10.13 -4.76
CA ALA A 104 4.29 -11.51 -4.67
C ALA A 104 4.81 -12.43 -5.79
N ASP A 105 5.37 -11.89 -6.87
CA ASP A 105 5.90 -12.70 -7.98
C ASP A 105 7.27 -13.25 -7.63
N SER A 106 7.29 -14.49 -7.15
CA SER A 106 8.25 -15.61 -7.32
C SER A 106 9.78 -15.39 -7.35
N TYR A 107 10.31 -14.18 -7.26
CA TYR A 107 11.74 -13.86 -7.25
C TYR A 107 12.26 -13.47 -5.86
N LEU A 108 11.36 -13.23 -4.89
CA LEU A 108 11.74 -12.99 -3.49
C LEU A 108 12.49 -14.17 -2.87
N GLU A 109 12.29 -15.40 -3.33
CA GLU A 109 13.02 -16.57 -2.81
C GLU A 109 14.51 -16.57 -3.18
N LYS A 110 14.95 -15.75 -4.14
CA LYS A 110 16.34 -15.73 -4.62
C LYS A 110 17.09 -14.42 -4.34
N GLY A 111 16.50 -13.50 -3.58
CA GLY A 111 17.11 -12.20 -3.27
C GLY A 111 17.06 -11.19 -4.43
N TYR A 112 16.18 -11.39 -5.42
CA TYR A 112 15.95 -10.46 -6.53
C TYR A 112 14.54 -9.88 -6.48
N LEU A 113 14.41 -8.62 -6.88
CA LEU A 113 13.15 -7.90 -7.01
C LEU A 113 12.92 -7.54 -8.48
N TYR A 114 11.65 -7.43 -8.87
CA TYR A 114 11.27 -6.92 -10.19
C TYR A 114 10.63 -5.54 -10.06
N GLY A 115 11.13 -4.58 -10.82
CA GLY A 115 10.63 -3.22 -10.76
C GLY A 115 10.87 -2.44 -12.03
N MET A 116 10.40 -1.19 -11.98
CA MET A 116 10.38 -0.28 -13.11
C MET A 116 10.99 1.07 -12.70
N LEU A 117 11.90 1.57 -13.53
CA LEU A 117 12.58 2.85 -13.39
C LEU A 117 12.67 3.53 -14.76
N ASN A 118 12.24 4.79 -14.87
CA ASN A 118 12.31 5.60 -16.10
C ASN A 118 11.76 4.88 -17.36
N GLY A 119 10.67 4.12 -17.21
CA GLY A 119 10.03 3.37 -18.29
C GLY A 119 10.74 2.06 -18.68
N LYS A 120 11.85 1.70 -18.02
CA LYS A 120 12.51 0.40 -18.16
C LYS A 120 12.10 -0.51 -17.01
N ALA A 121 11.80 -1.77 -17.30
CA ALA A 121 11.49 -2.77 -16.29
C ALA A 121 12.51 -3.90 -16.33
N GLY A 122 12.82 -4.45 -15.16
CA GLY A 122 13.82 -5.51 -15.04
C GLY A 122 13.95 -6.02 -13.61
N ILE A 123 14.71 -7.10 -13.46
CA ILE A 123 15.10 -7.65 -12.17
C ILE A 123 16.32 -6.90 -11.62
N PHE A 124 16.44 -6.83 -10.30
CA PHE A 124 17.62 -6.31 -9.62
C PHE A 124 17.80 -6.98 -8.26
N PRO A 125 19.05 -7.12 -7.78
CA PRO A 125 19.33 -7.70 -6.47
C PRO A 125 18.82 -6.80 -5.34
N MET A 126 18.16 -7.41 -4.35
CA MET A 126 17.61 -6.71 -3.18
C MET A 126 18.70 -6.05 -2.32
N GLU A 127 19.91 -6.61 -2.28
CA GLU A 127 21.04 -6.09 -1.48
C GLU A 127 21.50 -4.68 -1.90
N TYR A 128 21.16 -4.27 -3.12
CA TYR A 128 21.54 -2.97 -3.68
C TYR A 128 20.47 -1.89 -3.43
N VAL A 129 19.38 -2.23 -2.74
CA VAL A 129 18.25 -1.33 -2.52
C VAL A 129 17.75 -1.39 -1.08
N GLU A 130 16.99 -0.38 -0.69
CA GLU A 130 16.24 -0.35 0.57
C GLU A 130 14.77 -0.01 0.31
N PHE A 131 13.85 -0.60 1.08
CA PHE A 131 12.43 -0.26 0.98
C PHE A 131 12.15 1.14 1.52
N VAL A 132 11.28 1.87 0.82
CA VAL A 132 10.94 3.25 1.14
C VAL A 132 9.44 3.34 1.35
N ASP A 133 9.03 3.96 2.46
CA ASP A 133 7.62 4.18 2.76
C ASP A 133 7.00 5.18 1.80
N VAL A 134 5.81 4.87 1.29
CA VAL A 134 5.07 5.67 0.29
C VAL A 134 4.83 7.12 0.75
N GLU A 135 4.82 7.38 2.05
CA GLU A 135 4.73 8.73 2.60
C GLU A 135 6.01 9.55 2.36
N SER A 136 7.18 8.92 2.48
CA SER A 136 8.46 9.54 2.16
C SER A 136 8.67 9.70 0.64
N VAL A 137 7.95 8.90 -0.14
CA VAL A 137 7.94 8.99 -1.61
C VAL A 137 7.28 10.30 -2.07
N HIS A 138 6.09 10.60 -1.57
CA HIS A 138 5.42 11.86 -1.89
C HIS A 138 6.18 13.11 -1.39
N ALA A 139 6.99 12.97 -0.33
CA ALA A 139 7.84 14.05 0.16
C ALA A 139 9.00 14.38 -0.81
N TYR A 140 9.67 13.38 -1.40
CA TYR A 140 10.72 13.62 -2.41
C TYR A 140 10.14 14.27 -3.67
N GLU A 141 8.96 13.81 -4.10
CA GLU A 141 8.33 14.24 -5.36
C GLU A 141 7.75 15.66 -5.23
N SER A 142 7.37 16.05 -4.01
CA SER A 142 6.95 17.41 -3.65
C SER A 142 8.13 18.35 -3.36
N GLY A 143 9.39 17.90 -3.42
CA GLY A 143 10.57 18.72 -3.11
C GLY A 143 10.69 19.10 -1.63
N THR A 144 9.97 18.41 -0.73
CA THR A 144 10.07 18.65 0.72
C THR A 144 11.16 17.74 1.27
N VAL A 145 12.33 18.32 1.58
CA VAL A 145 13.45 17.60 2.18
C VAL A 145 13.01 17.03 3.53
N VAL A 146 12.83 15.71 3.62
CA VAL A 146 12.68 15.02 4.90
C VAL A 146 14.08 14.87 5.53
N PRO A 147 14.31 15.37 6.75
CA PRO A 147 15.57 15.16 7.44
C PRO A 147 15.74 13.67 7.76
N ASP A 148 16.98 13.20 7.62
CA ASP A 148 17.41 11.80 7.73
C ASP A 148 16.73 10.98 8.84
N ILE A 149 16.26 9.78 8.48
CA ILE A 149 15.75 8.75 9.40
C ILE A 149 16.90 8.13 10.25
N ALA A 150 18.08 8.74 10.27
CA ALA A 150 19.26 8.22 10.96
C ALA A 150 19.35 8.58 12.46
N ALA A 151 18.31 9.14 13.09
CA ALA A 151 18.38 9.63 14.47
C ALA A 151 17.51 8.88 15.51
N SER A 152 17.20 7.59 15.31
CA SER A 152 16.42 6.83 16.30
C SER A 152 17.01 5.49 16.75
N PHE A 153 18.33 5.31 16.62
CA PHE A 153 19.06 4.29 17.37
C PHE A 153 20.11 4.95 18.26
N GLY A 154 19.67 5.31 19.47
CA GLY A 154 20.48 5.72 20.61
C GLY A 154 19.90 5.10 21.88
#